data_AF-A0A370VB52-F1
#
_entry.id   AF-A0A370VB52-F1
#
_cell.length_a   1.000
_cell.length_b   1.000
_cell.length_c   1.000
_cell.angle_alpha   90.00
_cell.angle_beta   90.00
_cell.angle_gamma   90.00
#
_symmetry.space_group_name_H-M   'P 1'
#
loop_
_entity.id
_entity.type
_entity.pdbx_description
1 polymer ?
#
loop_
_entity_poly.entity_id
_entity_poly.type
_entity_poly.pdbx_seq_one_letter_code
_entity_poly.pdbx_strand_id
1 'polypeptide(L)'
;MELDTEFRHPNAIDFFDTTLFHLCHFTKSDLFDYSAYNQYTENNIKQSDKLISDEISKHFKNNDESHHEDIICSYSREFQEFGDIYPSMHRKSMVIALYNFFEHQIKTMCEEINKLLPQDRCDKYFKKICIKRYRRFLRREAGFDMNQGSTLWKLWEDMLKVEQIRHVLVHSEGEIEKHRAERLADIEIYCNRKENIRLQNYH
;
A
#
# COMPACT_ATOMS: atom_id res chain seq x y z
N MET A 1 -2.90 32.74 9.89
CA MET A 1 -1.62 32.63 9.16
C MET A 1 -1.61 31.21 8.64
N GLU A 2 -2.18 31.02 7.45
CA GLU A 2 -2.27 29.71 6.82
C GLU A 2 -0.87 29.33 6.34
N LEU A 3 -0.32 28.24 6.87
CA LEU A 3 0.78 27.53 6.23
C LEU A 3 0.18 26.75 5.07
N ASP A 4 -0.13 27.49 4.01
CA ASP A 4 -0.38 26.94 2.68
C ASP A 4 0.99 26.53 2.11
N THR A 5 1.65 25.56 2.74
CA THR A 5 2.70 24.78 2.10
C THR A 5 2.00 23.75 1.23
N GLU A 6 1.33 24.23 0.19
CA GLU A 6 1.04 23.48 -1.02
C GLU A 6 2.38 22.85 -1.42
N PHE A 7 2.43 21.53 -1.57
CA PHE A 7 3.64 20.76 -1.86
C PHE A 7 4.16 21.14 -3.26
N ARG A 8 4.79 22.32 -3.38
CA ARG A 8 5.41 22.80 -4.61
C ARG A 8 6.83 22.26 -4.64
N HIS A 9 7.05 21.25 -5.47
CA HIS A 9 8.38 20.73 -5.74
C HIS A 9 9.33 21.90 -6.08
N PRO A 10 10.39 22.15 -5.30
CA PRO A 10 11.21 23.33 -5.47
C PRO A 10 12.01 23.21 -6.77
N ASN A 11 11.94 24.25 -7.61
CA ASN A 11 12.82 24.49 -8.78
C ASN A 11 12.68 23.55 -9.99
N ALA A 12 11.48 23.04 -10.30
CA ALA A 12 11.24 22.34 -11.55
C ALA A 12 10.72 23.30 -12.64
N ILE A 13 11.41 23.38 -13.79
CA ILE A 13 10.92 24.12 -14.96
C ILE A 13 9.74 23.35 -15.56
N ASP A 14 8.54 23.93 -15.52
CA ASP A 14 7.37 23.37 -16.17
C ASP A 14 7.24 23.92 -17.59
N PHE A 15 7.62 23.11 -18.58
CA PHE A 15 7.53 23.50 -19.99
C PHE A 15 6.10 23.54 -20.53
N PHE A 16 5.14 22.98 -19.80
CA PHE A 16 3.76 22.79 -20.27
C PHE A 16 2.73 23.59 -19.48
N ASP A 17 3.15 24.36 -18.46
CA ASP A 17 2.26 25.10 -17.54
C ASP A 17 1.13 24.25 -16.95
N THR A 18 1.33 22.93 -16.82
CA THR A 18 0.31 21.97 -16.35
C THR A 18 0.72 21.21 -15.09
N THR A 19 2.00 21.26 -14.72
CA THR A 19 2.70 20.50 -13.67
C THR A 19 2.56 18.96 -13.76
N LEU A 20 1.73 18.44 -14.66
CA LEU A 20 1.39 17.03 -14.81
C LEU A 20 2.62 16.16 -15.08
N PHE A 21 3.56 16.64 -15.89
CA PHE A 21 4.80 15.91 -16.17
C PHE A 21 5.62 15.69 -14.89
N HIS A 22 5.77 16.74 -14.09
CA HIS A 22 6.47 16.70 -12.81
C HIS A 22 5.76 15.80 -11.82
N LEU A 23 4.43 15.91 -11.72
CA LEU A 23 3.62 15.03 -10.88
C LEU A 23 3.84 13.56 -11.23
N CYS A 24 3.80 13.21 -12.52
CA CYS A 24 4.06 11.84 -12.98
C CYS A 24 5.49 11.40 -12.67
N HIS A 25 6.47 12.28 -12.90
CA HIS A 25 7.88 11.99 -12.65
C HIS A 25 8.15 11.73 -11.17
N PHE A 26 7.71 12.63 -10.29
CA PHE A 26 7.89 12.49 -8.85
C PHE A 26 7.10 11.31 -8.29
N THR A 27 5.86 11.10 -8.74
CA THR A 27 5.10 9.89 -8.36
C THR A 27 5.88 8.62 -8.70
N LYS A 28 6.50 8.56 -9.88
CA LYS A 28 7.33 7.43 -10.27
C LYS A 28 8.58 7.28 -9.40
N SER A 29 9.23 8.40 -9.06
CA SER A 29 10.40 8.40 -8.16
C SER A 29 10.03 7.88 -6.77
N ASP A 30 8.97 8.41 -6.17
CA ASP A 30 8.49 8.00 -4.85
C ASP A 30 8.13 6.51 -4.84
N LEU A 31 7.51 5.99 -5.91
CA LEU A 31 7.22 4.56 -6.04
C LEU A 31 8.49 3.70 -6.10
N PHE A 32 9.58 4.19 -6.69
CA PHE A 32 10.87 3.50 -6.62
C PHE A 32 11.41 3.49 -5.19
N ASP A 33 11.29 4.59 -4.46
CA ASP A 33 11.74 4.68 -3.08
C ASP A 33 10.93 3.75 -2.16
N TYR A 34 9.60 3.70 -2.31
CA TYR A 34 8.77 2.72 -1.61
C TYR A 34 9.16 1.28 -1.93
N SER A 35 9.44 0.97 -3.19
CA SER A 35 9.88 -0.37 -3.59
C SER A 35 11.23 -0.72 -2.98
N ALA A 36 12.19 0.21 -3.01
CA ALA A 36 13.51 0.02 -2.41
C ALA A 36 13.42 -0.17 -0.89
N TYR A 37 12.62 0.66 -0.21
CA TYR A 37 12.38 0.55 1.21
C TYR A 37 11.69 -0.79 1.58
N ASN A 38 10.69 -1.20 0.81
CA ASN A 38 10.03 -2.49 1.01
C ASN A 38 11.02 -3.67 0.92
N GLN A 39 11.88 -3.67 -0.11
CA GLN A 39 12.90 -4.70 -0.28
C GLN A 39 13.93 -4.67 0.84
N TYR A 40 14.41 -3.48 1.22
CA TYR A 40 15.33 -3.29 2.33
C TYR A 40 14.77 -3.88 3.62
N THR A 41 13.54 -3.54 3.99
CA THR A 41 12.91 -4.01 5.23
C THR A 41 12.63 -5.52 5.21
N GLU A 42 12.09 -6.07 4.12
CA GLU A 42 11.87 -7.52 3.99
C GLU A 42 13.19 -8.31 4.07
N ASN A 43 14.27 -7.79 3.48
CA ASN A 43 15.60 -8.42 3.56
C ASN A 43 16.16 -8.36 4.97
N ASN A 44 16.02 -7.24 5.67
CA ASN A 44 16.48 -7.11 7.05
C ASN A 44 15.73 -8.06 7.99
N ILE A 45 14.40 -8.17 7.85
CA ILE A 45 13.60 -9.10 8.66
C ILE A 45 14.08 -10.54 8.43
N LYS A 46 14.27 -10.96 7.17
CA LYS A 46 14.80 -12.29 6.83
C LYS A 46 16.22 -12.52 7.34
N GLN A 47 17.06 -11.50 7.27
CA GLN A 47 18.44 -11.59 7.75
C GLN A 47 18.46 -11.74 9.28
N SER A 48 17.64 -10.98 10.00
CA SER A 48 17.50 -11.10 11.45
C SER A 48 16.99 -12.48 11.86
N ASP A 49 15.95 -13.00 11.21
CA ASP A 49 15.43 -14.36 11.43
C ASP A 49 16.52 -15.44 11.23
N LYS A 50 17.32 -15.28 10.17
CA LYS A 50 18.46 -16.16 9.91
C LYS A 50 19.54 -16.05 10.99
N LEU A 51 19.87 -14.84 11.45
CA LEU A 51 20.88 -14.64 12.48
C LEU A 51 20.48 -15.32 13.81
N ILE A 52 19.20 -15.24 14.18
CA ILE A 52 18.65 -15.93 15.36
C ILE A 52 18.78 -17.44 15.18
N SER A 53 18.37 -17.96 14.02
CA SER A 53 18.48 -19.39 13.70
C SER A 53 19.93 -19.90 13.75
N ASP A 54 20.88 -19.10 13.23
CA ASP A 54 22.31 -19.41 13.26
C ASP A 54 22.88 -19.36 14.70
N GLU A 55 22.39 -18.45 15.55
CA GLU A 55 22.79 -18.33 16.95
C GLU A 55 22.30 -19.51 17.79
N ILE A 56 21.02 -19.88 17.64
CA ILE A 56 20.44 -21.07 18.28
C ILE A 56 21.20 -22.33 17.87
N SER A 57 21.52 -22.46 16.58
CA SER A 57 22.31 -23.59 16.06
C SER A 57 23.69 -23.67 16.68
N LYS A 58 24.32 -22.53 17.04
CA LYS A 58 25.59 -22.52 17.79
C LYS A 58 25.37 -22.94 19.23
N HIS A 59 24.31 -22.48 19.88
CA HIS A 59 23.97 -22.87 21.24
C HIS A 59 23.71 -24.38 21.35
N PHE A 60 23.00 -24.99 20.40
CA PHE A 60 22.79 -26.45 20.38
C PHE A 60 24.08 -27.25 20.23
N LYS A 61 25.05 -26.75 19.45
CA LYS A 61 26.35 -27.43 19.29
C LYS A 61 27.23 -27.36 20.53
N ASN A 62 27.02 -26.34 21.37
CA ASN A 62 27.85 -26.05 22.53
C ASN A 62 27.24 -26.54 23.86
N ASN A 63 26.02 -27.06 23.83
CA ASN A 63 25.29 -27.51 25.02
C ASN A 63 24.67 -28.89 24.78
N ASP A 64 24.57 -29.67 25.85
CA ASP A 64 23.93 -30.99 25.82
C ASP A 64 22.44 -30.88 25.47
N GLU A 65 21.89 -31.96 24.90
CA GLU A 65 20.49 -32.04 24.46
C GLU A 65 19.48 -31.71 25.58
N SER A 66 19.84 -31.95 26.84
CA SER A 66 19.01 -31.60 28.00
C SER A 66 18.73 -30.10 28.14
N HIS A 67 19.52 -29.24 27.50
CA HIS A 67 19.36 -27.78 27.54
C HIS A 67 18.71 -27.20 26.29
N HIS A 68 18.43 -28.02 25.27
CA HIS A 68 17.93 -27.52 23.98
C HIS A 68 16.54 -26.88 24.09
N GLU A 69 15.67 -27.41 24.97
CA GLU A 69 14.34 -26.83 25.22
C GLU A 69 14.43 -25.44 25.87
N ASP A 70 15.30 -25.29 26.88
CA ASP A 70 15.54 -23.99 27.54
C ASP A 70 16.08 -22.95 26.55
N ILE A 71 16.99 -23.37 25.66
CA ILE A 71 17.52 -22.53 24.59
C ILE A 71 16.39 -22.10 23.64
N ILE A 72 15.51 -23.00 23.19
CA ILE A 72 14.39 -22.61 22.33
C ILE A 72 13.46 -21.62 23.05
N CYS A 73 13.12 -21.91 24.31
CA CYS A 73 12.28 -21.03 25.12
C CYS A 73 12.86 -19.62 25.27
N SER A 74 14.20 -19.49 25.40
CA SER A 74 14.83 -18.17 25.52
C SER A 74 14.70 -17.29 24.27
N TYR A 75 14.51 -17.89 23.09
CA TYR A 75 14.32 -17.19 21.81
C TYR A 75 12.86 -17.17 21.31
N SER A 76 11.91 -17.63 22.14
CA SER A 76 10.49 -17.75 21.76
C SER A 76 9.90 -16.44 21.25
N ARG A 77 10.31 -15.32 21.86
CA ARG A 77 9.87 -13.98 21.48
C ARG A 77 10.41 -13.59 20.11
N GLU A 78 11.69 -13.79 19.87
CA GLU A 78 12.37 -13.46 18.63
C GLU A 78 11.78 -14.26 17.45
N PHE A 79 11.47 -15.54 17.65
CA PHE A 79 10.76 -16.34 16.65
C PHE A 79 9.39 -15.75 16.30
N GLN A 80 8.62 -15.37 17.31
CA GLN A 80 7.31 -14.76 17.10
C GLN A 80 7.44 -13.39 16.40
N GLU A 81 8.42 -12.60 16.80
CA GLU A 81 8.67 -11.27 16.27
C GLU A 81 9.09 -11.31 14.79
N PHE A 82 10.10 -12.10 14.43
CA PHE A 82 10.65 -12.14 13.07
C PHE A 82 9.91 -13.09 12.13
N GLY A 83 9.27 -14.14 12.67
CA GLY A 83 8.50 -15.10 11.88
C GLY A 83 7.10 -14.60 11.52
N ASP A 84 6.41 -13.95 12.47
CA ASP A 84 4.99 -13.64 12.32
C ASP A 84 4.69 -12.13 12.45
N ILE A 85 5.13 -11.49 13.53
CA ILE A 85 4.69 -10.13 13.88
C ILE A 85 5.25 -9.09 12.91
N TYR A 86 6.57 -8.97 12.79
CA TYR A 86 7.21 -7.93 11.98
C TYR A 86 6.91 -8.06 10.47
N PRO A 87 6.97 -9.27 9.85
CA PRO A 87 6.55 -9.41 8.46
C PRO A 87 5.10 -8.95 8.23
N SER A 88 4.19 -9.36 9.11
CA SER A 88 2.77 -9.01 9.02
C SER A 88 2.56 -7.51 9.19
N MET A 89 3.14 -6.92 10.24
CA MET A 89 3.07 -5.48 10.51
C MET A 89 3.63 -4.65 9.35
N HIS A 90 4.80 -5.03 8.82
CA HIS A 90 5.42 -4.35 7.68
C HIS A 90 4.51 -4.36 6.44
N ARG A 91 4.03 -5.53 6.03
CA ARG A 91 3.19 -5.67 4.84
C ARG A 91 1.87 -4.92 4.97
N LYS A 92 1.20 -5.01 6.13
CA LYS A 92 -0.03 -4.24 6.40
C LYS A 92 0.22 -2.74 6.31
N SER A 93 1.30 -2.26 6.94
CA SER A 93 1.70 -0.85 6.92
C SER A 93 2.02 -0.37 5.51
N MET A 94 2.71 -1.18 4.71
CA MET A 94 3.07 -0.87 3.34
C MET A 94 1.83 -0.73 2.44
N VAL A 95 0.85 -1.62 2.56
CA VAL A 95 -0.42 -1.52 1.81
C VAL A 95 -1.16 -0.23 2.14
N ILE A 96 -1.24 0.12 3.43
CA ILE A 96 -1.90 1.35 3.88
C ILE A 96 -1.16 2.58 3.35
N ALA A 97 0.16 2.63 3.51
CA ALA A 97 1.00 3.73 3.06
C ALA A 97 0.91 3.94 1.55
N LEU A 98 1.09 2.88 0.75
CA LEU A 98 1.00 2.93 -0.70
C LEU A 98 -0.38 3.37 -1.20
N TYR A 99 -1.46 2.87 -0.59
CA TYR A 99 -2.80 3.30 -0.97
C TYR A 99 -3.04 4.78 -0.64
N ASN A 100 -2.65 5.24 0.56
CA ASN A 100 -2.78 6.65 0.95
C ASN A 100 -1.99 7.56 -0.02
N PHE A 101 -0.75 7.16 -0.34
CA PHE A 101 0.07 7.84 -1.33
C PHE A 101 -0.63 7.89 -2.70
N PHE A 102 -1.12 6.77 -3.21
CA PHE A 102 -1.83 6.71 -4.48
C PHE A 102 -3.09 7.58 -4.51
N GLU A 103 -3.91 7.54 -3.46
CA GLU A 103 -5.12 8.34 -3.35
C GLU A 103 -4.79 9.84 -3.38
N HIS A 104 -3.72 10.24 -2.69
CA HIS A 104 -3.22 11.60 -2.73
C HIS A 104 -2.74 11.99 -4.13
N GLN A 105 -1.89 11.19 -4.77
CA GLN A 105 -1.37 11.50 -6.11
C GLN A 105 -2.49 11.61 -7.15
N ILE A 106 -3.48 10.72 -7.11
CA ILE A 106 -4.64 10.78 -8.02
C ILE A 106 -5.49 12.03 -7.74
N LYS A 107 -5.68 12.40 -6.47
CA LYS A 107 -6.36 13.64 -6.10
C LYS A 107 -5.62 14.85 -6.69
N THR A 108 -4.32 14.97 -6.43
CA THR A 108 -3.49 16.07 -6.93
C THR A 108 -3.54 16.13 -8.46
N MET A 109 -3.44 14.99 -9.14
CA MET A 109 -3.57 14.93 -10.60
C MET A 109 -4.93 15.45 -11.07
N CYS A 110 -6.02 15.08 -10.39
CA CYS A 110 -7.34 15.58 -10.74
C CYS A 110 -7.48 17.10 -10.51
N GLU A 111 -6.87 17.63 -9.45
CA GLU A 111 -6.85 19.06 -9.15
C GLU A 111 -6.06 19.85 -10.21
N GLU A 112 -4.89 19.37 -10.62
CA GLU A 112 -4.09 19.97 -11.69
C GLU A 112 -4.82 19.92 -13.04
N ILE A 113 -5.43 18.78 -13.41
CA ILE A 113 -6.24 18.69 -14.63
C ILE A 113 -7.43 19.65 -14.57
N ASN A 114 -8.05 19.81 -13.41
CA ASN A 114 -9.20 20.70 -13.26
C ASN A 114 -8.84 22.18 -13.51
N LYS A 115 -7.61 22.60 -13.18
CA LYS A 115 -7.10 23.95 -13.50
C LYS A 115 -7.04 24.21 -15.02
N LEU A 116 -6.95 23.16 -15.82
CA LEU A 116 -6.92 23.22 -17.29
C LEU A 116 -8.33 23.24 -17.92
N LEU A 117 -9.38 23.00 -17.14
CA LEU A 117 -10.74 22.98 -17.66
C LEU A 117 -11.31 24.40 -17.80
N PRO A 118 -12.18 24.66 -18.80
CA PRO A 118 -12.82 25.97 -18.96
C PRO A 118 -13.68 26.40 -17.76
N GLN A 119 -14.15 25.43 -16.97
CA GLN A 119 -14.97 25.68 -15.79
C GLN A 119 -14.50 24.79 -14.65
N ASP A 120 -14.30 25.40 -13.48
CA ASP A 120 -13.97 24.68 -12.26
C ASP A 120 -15.06 23.66 -11.88
N ARG A 121 -14.65 22.41 -11.63
CA ARG A 121 -15.51 21.30 -11.22
C ARG A 121 -15.22 20.83 -9.79
N CYS A 122 -14.36 21.52 -9.02
CA CYS A 122 -13.95 21.10 -7.67
C CYS A 122 -15.15 20.77 -6.77
N ASP A 123 -16.16 21.64 -6.76
CA ASP A 123 -17.36 21.47 -5.93
C ASP A 123 -18.15 20.18 -6.19
N LYS A 124 -18.06 19.66 -7.42
CA LYS A 124 -18.80 18.47 -7.84
C LYS A 124 -18.05 17.18 -7.50
N TYR A 125 -16.73 17.18 -7.58
CA TYR A 125 -15.94 15.95 -7.51
C TYR A 125 -15.01 15.87 -6.29
N PHE A 126 -14.52 16.99 -5.76
CA PHE A 126 -13.41 16.99 -4.78
C PHE A 126 -13.84 17.30 -3.33
N LYS A 127 -15.11 17.60 -3.07
CA LYS A 127 -15.65 17.83 -1.70
C LYS A 127 -15.40 16.71 -0.69
N LYS A 128 -15.21 15.48 -1.17
CA LYS A 128 -14.86 14.32 -0.33
C LYS A 128 -13.84 13.50 -1.07
N ILE A 129 -12.78 13.11 -0.37
CA ILE A 129 -11.78 12.17 -0.88
C ILE A 129 -12.48 10.85 -1.18
N CYS A 130 -12.48 10.48 -2.46
CA CYS A 130 -13.15 9.29 -2.93
C CYS A 130 -12.63 8.92 -4.32
N ILE A 131 -11.92 7.81 -4.40
CA ILE A 131 -11.33 7.32 -5.65
C ILE A 131 -12.39 7.11 -6.76
N LYS A 132 -13.61 6.70 -6.39
CA LYS A 132 -14.72 6.57 -7.35
C LYS A 132 -15.16 7.92 -7.96
N ARG A 133 -15.01 9.03 -7.24
CA ARG A 133 -15.29 10.38 -7.75
C ARG A 133 -14.18 10.84 -8.69
N TYR A 134 -12.92 10.59 -8.34
CA TYR A 134 -11.78 10.89 -9.21
C TYR A 134 -11.89 10.15 -10.55
N ARG A 135 -12.26 8.86 -10.56
CA ARG A 135 -12.57 8.12 -11.80
C ARG A 135 -13.62 8.83 -12.65
N ARG A 136 -14.70 9.29 -12.02
CA ARG A 136 -15.82 9.94 -12.71
C ARG A 136 -15.39 11.27 -13.32
N PHE A 137 -14.58 12.04 -12.58
CA PHE A 137 -13.98 13.28 -13.07
C PHE A 137 -13.10 13.02 -14.30
N LEU A 138 -12.13 12.11 -14.19
CA LEU A 138 -11.20 11.78 -15.28
C LEU A 138 -11.94 11.32 -16.54
N ARG A 139 -12.98 10.50 -16.38
CA ARG A 139 -13.76 10.01 -17.53
C ARG A 139 -14.66 11.08 -18.16
N ARG A 140 -15.34 11.90 -17.35
CA ARG A 140 -16.40 12.81 -17.85
C ARG A 140 -15.90 14.19 -18.23
N GLU A 141 -14.92 14.70 -17.49
CA GLU A 141 -14.44 16.08 -17.64
C GLU A 141 -13.08 16.11 -18.35
N ALA A 142 -12.20 15.13 -18.09
CA ALA A 142 -10.86 15.08 -18.67
C ALA A 142 -10.71 14.15 -19.90
N GLY A 143 -11.78 13.47 -20.31
CA GLY A 143 -11.78 12.66 -21.54
C GLY A 143 -10.95 11.37 -21.51
N PHE A 144 -10.57 10.87 -20.33
CA PHE A 144 -9.79 9.62 -20.22
C PHE A 144 -10.63 8.41 -20.68
N ASP A 145 -10.05 7.57 -21.54
CA ASP A 145 -10.66 6.31 -21.96
C ASP A 145 -10.61 5.27 -20.83
N MET A 146 -11.66 5.29 -20.02
CA MET A 146 -11.89 4.34 -18.93
C MET A 146 -13.09 3.44 -19.25
N ASN A 147 -13.10 2.89 -20.46
CA ASN A 147 -14.12 1.93 -20.89
C ASN A 147 -13.89 0.55 -20.28
N GLN A 148 -14.99 -0.19 -20.07
CA GLN A 148 -14.94 -1.52 -19.50
C GLN A 148 -14.07 -2.45 -20.36
N GLY A 149 -13.12 -3.14 -19.73
CA GLY A 149 -12.17 -4.03 -20.41
C GLY A 149 -10.86 -3.38 -20.83
N SER A 150 -10.76 -2.04 -20.82
CA SER A 150 -9.48 -1.35 -21.07
C SER A 150 -8.46 -1.64 -19.97
N THR A 151 -7.17 -1.46 -20.28
CA THR A 151 -6.08 -1.63 -19.29
C THR A 151 -6.28 -0.70 -18.09
N LEU A 152 -6.62 0.57 -18.34
CA LEU A 152 -6.85 1.55 -17.29
C LEU A 152 -8.05 1.18 -16.40
N TRP A 153 -9.12 0.63 -17.00
CA TRP A 153 -10.25 0.12 -16.23
C TRP A 153 -9.84 -1.03 -15.31
N LYS A 154 -9.10 -2.01 -15.82
CA LYS A 154 -8.63 -3.16 -15.02
C LYS A 154 -7.75 -2.71 -13.85
N LEU A 155 -6.79 -1.82 -14.10
CA LEU A 155 -5.93 -1.25 -13.05
C LEU A 155 -6.75 -0.49 -12.00
N TRP A 156 -7.79 0.23 -12.42
CA TRP A 156 -8.66 0.94 -11.48
C TRP A 156 -9.50 -0.01 -10.62
N GLU A 157 -10.02 -1.09 -11.21
CA GLU A 157 -10.75 -2.11 -10.45
C GLU A 157 -9.83 -2.81 -9.43
N ASP A 158 -8.58 -3.11 -9.81
CA ASP A 158 -7.58 -3.62 -8.86
C ASP A 158 -7.36 -2.65 -7.69
N MET A 159 -7.24 -1.35 -7.96
CA MET A 159 -7.10 -0.32 -6.93
C MET A 159 -8.33 -0.24 -6.01
N LEU A 160 -9.55 -0.41 -6.53
CA LEU A 160 -10.77 -0.48 -5.71
C LEU A 160 -10.80 -1.72 -4.80
N LYS A 161 -10.12 -2.80 -5.16
CA LYS A 161 -9.93 -3.96 -4.26
C LYS A 161 -8.93 -3.63 -3.17
N VAL A 162 -7.83 -2.96 -3.51
CA VAL A 162 -6.82 -2.51 -2.52
C VAL A 162 -7.43 -1.51 -1.52
N GLU A 163 -8.32 -0.61 -1.95
CA GLU A 163 -9.12 0.27 -1.07
C GLU A 163 -9.87 -0.55 -0.01
N GLN A 164 -10.52 -1.63 -0.44
CA GLN A 164 -11.29 -2.51 0.45
C GLN A 164 -10.40 -3.27 1.42
N ILE A 165 -9.25 -3.78 0.95
CA ILE A 165 -8.24 -4.42 1.79
C ILE A 165 -7.74 -3.44 2.84
N ARG A 166 -7.36 -2.21 2.45
CA ARG A 166 -6.95 -1.16 3.39
C ARG A 166 -8.03 -0.89 4.43
N HIS A 167 -9.28 -0.76 4.02
CA HIS A 167 -10.38 -0.51 4.96
C HIS A 167 -10.45 -1.62 6.03
N VAL A 168 -10.29 -2.89 5.64
CA VAL A 168 -10.24 -4.01 6.58
C VAL A 168 -9.04 -3.89 7.53
N LEU A 169 -7.85 -3.63 6.97
CA LEU A 169 -6.62 -3.51 7.76
C LEU A 169 -6.68 -2.37 8.78
N VAL A 170 -7.29 -1.24 8.44
CA VAL A 170 -7.37 -0.05 9.30
C VAL A 170 -8.44 -0.18 10.39
N HIS A 171 -9.58 -0.79 10.10
CA HIS A 171 -10.75 -0.73 10.99
C HIS A 171 -10.97 -1.99 11.83
N SER A 172 -10.22 -3.06 11.58
CA SER A 172 -10.51 -4.35 12.20
C SER A 172 -9.24 -5.17 12.49
N GLU A 173 -8.06 -4.54 12.47
CA GLU A 173 -6.74 -5.21 12.59
C GLU A 173 -6.47 -6.33 11.55
N GLY A 174 -7.34 -6.46 10.54
CA GLY A 174 -7.35 -7.57 9.58
C GLY A 174 -8.52 -8.56 9.78
N GLU A 175 -9.27 -8.48 10.87
CA GLU A 175 -10.53 -9.21 11.04
C GLU A 175 -11.60 -8.64 10.12
N ILE A 176 -12.53 -9.45 9.64
CA ILE A 176 -13.65 -8.94 8.84
C ILE A 176 -14.94 -9.28 9.55
N GLU A 177 -15.68 -8.24 9.97
CA GLU A 177 -16.97 -8.41 10.62
C GLU A 177 -17.94 -9.22 9.74
N LYS A 178 -18.61 -10.21 10.33
CA LYS A 178 -19.53 -11.16 9.64
C LYS A 178 -20.61 -10.49 8.78
N HIS A 179 -21.02 -9.27 9.12
CA HIS A 179 -22.00 -8.50 8.35
C HIS A 179 -21.46 -8.00 6.98
N ARG A 180 -20.17 -8.21 6.69
CA ARG A 180 -19.49 -7.88 5.42
C ARG A 180 -19.00 -9.12 4.67
N ALA A 181 -19.55 -10.30 4.95
CA ALA A 181 -19.14 -11.59 4.37
C ALA A 181 -19.07 -11.61 2.83
N GLU A 182 -19.93 -10.87 2.13
CA GLU A 182 -19.86 -10.76 0.66
C GLU A 182 -18.60 -10.03 0.17
N ARG A 183 -18.12 -9.01 0.91
CA ARG A 183 -16.85 -8.32 0.60
C ARG A 183 -15.65 -9.21 0.88
N LEU A 184 -15.76 -10.08 1.88
CA LEU A 184 -14.79 -11.10 2.23
C LEU A 184 -14.54 -12.06 1.06
N ALA A 185 -15.60 -12.67 0.54
CA ALA A 185 -15.50 -13.60 -0.59
C ALA A 185 -14.88 -12.93 -1.83
N ASP A 186 -15.23 -11.68 -2.09
CA ASP A 186 -14.69 -10.90 -3.21
C ASP A 186 -13.19 -10.55 -3.03
N ILE A 187 -12.77 -10.19 -1.81
CA ILE A 187 -11.37 -9.98 -1.46
C ILE A 187 -10.57 -11.30 -1.51
N GLU A 188 -11.12 -12.39 -0.99
CA GLU A 188 -10.51 -13.72 -1.06
C GLU A 188 -10.30 -14.18 -2.51
N ILE A 189 -11.32 -14.05 -3.36
CA ILE A 189 -11.20 -14.35 -4.79
C ILE A 189 -10.13 -13.47 -5.44
N TYR A 190 -10.06 -12.19 -5.09
CA TYR A 190 -9.05 -11.28 -5.62
C TYR A 190 -7.63 -11.69 -5.20
N CYS A 191 -7.41 -11.97 -3.91
CA CYS A 191 -6.12 -12.42 -3.39
C CYS A 191 -5.71 -13.76 -4.03
N ASN A 192 -6.62 -14.73 -4.12
CA ASN A 192 -6.35 -16.03 -4.73
C ASN A 192 -5.96 -15.95 -6.22
N ARG A 193 -6.38 -14.88 -6.93
CA ARG A 193 -6.02 -14.64 -8.34
C ARG A 193 -4.69 -13.92 -8.52
N LYS A 194 -4.12 -13.33 -7.46
CA LYS A 194 -2.89 -12.54 -7.51
C LYS A 194 -1.79 -13.33 -6.80
N GLU A 195 -0.80 -13.81 -7.56
CA GLU A 195 0.30 -14.63 -7.02
C GLU A 195 1.02 -14.00 -5.80
N ASN A 196 1.01 -12.67 -5.73
CA ASN A 196 1.73 -11.87 -4.73
C ASN A 196 0.88 -11.40 -3.55
N ILE A 197 -0.41 -11.77 -3.46
CA ILE A 197 -1.29 -11.36 -2.34
C ILE A 197 -1.91 -12.62 -1.73
N ARG A 198 -1.57 -12.91 -0.47
CA ARG A 198 -2.13 -14.04 0.27
C ARG A 198 -2.82 -13.53 1.54
N LEU A 199 -4.04 -13.99 1.79
CA LEU A 199 -4.70 -13.84 3.07
C LEU A 199 -4.28 -15.00 3.97
N GLN A 200 -3.77 -14.70 5.15
CA GLN A 200 -3.60 -15.70 6.20
C GLN A 200 -4.92 -15.80 6.95
N ASN A 201 -5.65 -16.90 6.74
CA ASN A 201 -6.83 -17.22 7.53
C ASN A 201 -6.34 -17.83 8.85
N TYR A 202 -6.52 -17.11 9.95
CA TYR A 202 -6.36 -17.68 11.28
C TYR A 202 -7.61 -18.53 11.57
N HIS A 203 -7.42 -19.85 11.66
CA HIS A 203 -8.43 -20.81 12.14
C HIS A 203 -8.25 -21.04 13.63
#